data_AF-A0AAZ1Y344-F1
#
_entry.id   AF-A0AAZ1Y344-F1
#
_cell.length_a   1.000
_cell.length_b   1.000
_cell.length_c   1.000
_cell.angle_alpha   90.00
_cell.angle_beta   90.00
_cell.angle_gamma   90.00
#
_symmetry.space_group_name_H-M   'P 1'
#
loop_
_entity.id
_entity.type
_entity.pdbx_description
1 polymer ?
#
loop_
_entity_poly.entity_id
_entity_poly.type
_entity_poly.pdbx_seq_one_letter_code
_entity_poly.pdbx_strand_id
1 'polypeptide(L)'
;MSVKILSITLLLVSMCVCFHSSEGTHRRHPGRIPPCCVDVTKGNMTAAVVGQTYREQAATPPCVKAIIFNTKDGQQLCADPDAQWVKDLTAKMRKV
;
A
#
# COMPACT_ATOMS: atom_id res chain seq x y z
N MET A 1 -23.49 -38.84 -27.58
CA MET A 1 -23.25 -37.78 -26.59
C MET A 1 -22.53 -36.66 -27.32
N SER A 2 -23.21 -35.53 -27.49
CA SER A 2 -22.92 -34.56 -28.54
C SER A 2 -21.61 -33.81 -28.27
N VAL A 3 -20.72 -33.71 -29.26
CA VAL A 3 -19.45 -32.92 -29.20
C VAL A 3 -19.65 -31.49 -28.71
N LYS A 4 -20.87 -30.97 -28.86
CA LYS A 4 -21.34 -29.68 -28.32
C LYS A 4 -21.32 -29.64 -26.79
N ILE A 5 -21.69 -30.73 -26.12
CA ILE A 5 -21.69 -30.84 -24.65
C ILE A 5 -20.24 -30.84 -24.14
N LEU A 6 -19.35 -31.59 -24.79
CA LEU A 6 -17.92 -31.64 -24.45
C LEU A 6 -17.22 -30.29 -24.66
N SER A 7 -17.61 -29.54 -25.70
CA SER A 7 -17.08 -28.20 -25.98
C SER A 7 -17.54 -27.17 -24.93
N ILE A 8 -18.83 -27.20 -24.56
CA ILE A 8 -19.38 -26.30 -23.53
C ILE A 8 -18.73 -26.58 -22.17
N THR A 9 -18.54 -27.85 -21.79
CA THR A 9 -17.87 -28.19 -20.53
C THR A 9 -16.41 -27.73 -20.53
N LEU A 10 -15.70 -27.85 -21.65
CA LEU A 10 -14.31 -27.41 -21.77
C LEU A 10 -14.18 -25.89 -21.64
N LEU A 11 -15.08 -25.12 -22.24
CA LEU A 11 -15.10 -23.65 -22.16
C LEU A 11 -15.36 -23.15 -20.73
N LEU A 12 -16.28 -23.80 -20.01
CA LEU A 12 -16.58 -23.45 -18.62
C LEU A 12 -15.39 -23.72 -17.68
N VAL A 13 -14.70 -24.85 -17.86
CA VAL A 13 -13.50 -25.19 -17.08
C VAL A 13 -12.36 -24.22 -17.38
N SER A 14 -12.16 -23.82 -18.65
CA SER A 14 -11.14 -22.84 -19.03
C SER A 14 -11.37 -21.47 -18.38
N MET A 15 -12.61 -21.01 -18.26
CA MET A 15 -12.93 -19.74 -17.58
C MET A 15 -12.66 -19.82 -16.07
N CYS A 16 -13.01 -20.93 -15.41
CA CYS A 16 -12.76 -21.09 -13.97
C CYS A 16 -11.26 -21.01 -13.60
N VAL A 17 -10.36 -21.48 -14.46
CA VAL A 17 -8.90 -21.41 -14.23
C VAL A 17 -8.39 -19.96 -14.28
N CYS A 18 -9.02 -19.09 -15.09
CA CYS A 18 -8.66 -17.67 -15.19
C CYS A 18 -9.06 -16.86 -13.95
N PHE A 19 -10.14 -17.25 -13.24
CA PHE A 19 -10.65 -16.53 -12.08
C PHE A 19 -9.90 -16.81 -10.78
N HIS A 20 -9.02 -17.81 -10.72
CA HIS A 20 -8.24 -18.12 -9.52
C HIS A 20 -6.85 -17.46 -9.47
N SER A 21 -6.49 -16.63 -10.44
CA SER A 21 -5.19 -15.95 -10.46
C SER A 21 -5.27 -14.51 -9.98
N SER A 22 -5.70 -14.32 -8.73
CA SER A 22 -5.37 -13.10 -7.97
C SER A 22 -5.29 -13.38 -6.48
N GLU A 23 -4.55 -14.42 -6.08
CA GLU A 23 -3.92 -14.38 -4.77
C GLU A 23 -2.74 -13.42 -4.84
N GLY A 24 -3.01 -12.12 -4.68
CA GLY A 24 -1.99 -11.21 -4.18
C GLY A 24 -1.51 -11.81 -2.87
N THR A 25 -0.31 -12.39 -2.87
CA THR A 25 0.24 -13.11 -1.73
C THR A 25 0.61 -12.12 -0.63
N HIS A 26 -0.38 -11.56 0.06
CA HIS A 26 -0.22 -11.11 1.43
C HIS A 26 -0.09 -12.36 2.29
N ARG A 27 1.10 -12.97 2.27
CA ARG A 27 1.47 -13.99 3.24
C ARG A 27 1.40 -13.35 4.63
N ARG A 28 0.23 -13.43 5.26
CA ARG A 28 0.05 -13.15 6.68
C ARG A 28 0.75 -14.28 7.43
N HIS A 29 2.04 -14.10 7.65
CA HIS A 29 2.80 -14.94 8.55
C HIS A 29 2.35 -14.60 9.98
N PRO A 30 1.89 -15.57 10.78
CA PRO A 30 1.63 -15.34 12.19
C PRO A 30 2.93 -14.82 12.84
N GLY A 31 2.91 -13.60 13.37
CA GLY A 31 4.09 -12.96 13.98
C GLY A 31 4.85 -11.94 13.12
N ARG A 32 4.46 -11.68 11.86
CA ARG A 32 4.99 -10.52 11.12
C ARG A 32 4.22 -9.27 11.53
N ILE A 33 4.88 -8.40 12.29
CA ILE A 33 4.46 -7.00 12.47
C ILE A 33 4.32 -6.42 11.06
N PRO A 34 3.16 -5.85 10.69
CA PRO A 34 3.01 -5.15 9.41
C PRO A 34 4.16 -4.14 9.26
N PRO A 35 4.77 -3.99 8.07
CA PRO A 35 5.83 -3.02 7.90
C PRO A 35 5.32 -1.64 8.30
N CYS A 36 6.02 -1.01 9.26
CA CYS A 36 5.71 0.29 9.82
C CYS A 36 6.96 1.17 9.80
N CYS A 37 6.78 2.49 9.91
CA CYS A 37 7.91 3.41 10.06
C CYS A 37 8.58 3.17 11.42
N VAL A 38 9.87 2.82 11.42
CA VAL A 38 10.73 2.70 12.62
C VAL A 38 11.62 3.93 12.82
N ASP A 39 11.72 4.78 11.79
CA ASP A 39 12.39 6.08 11.82
C ASP A 39 11.68 7.03 10.85
N VAL A 40 12.00 8.33 10.93
CA VAL A 40 11.45 9.39 10.10
C VAL A 40 12.56 10.16 9.37
N THR A 41 12.23 10.67 8.19
CA THR A 41 13.19 11.42 7.37
C THR A 41 13.50 12.78 8.00
N LYS A 42 14.79 13.08 8.17
CA LYS A 42 15.29 14.36 8.72
C LYS A 42 15.34 15.50 7.69
N GLY A 43 15.48 15.16 6.41
CA GLY A 43 15.57 16.14 5.32
C GLY A 43 14.19 16.58 4.80
N ASN A 44 14.14 17.77 4.19
CA ASN A 44 12.96 18.22 3.47
C ASN A 44 12.84 17.47 2.14
N MET A 45 11.79 16.67 2.00
CA MET A 45 11.54 15.82 0.83
C MET A 45 10.29 16.24 0.04
N THR A 46 9.84 17.50 0.17
CA THR A 46 8.63 18.00 -0.52
C THR A 46 8.62 17.71 -2.02
N ALA A 47 9.77 17.80 -2.70
CA ALA A 47 9.88 17.55 -4.14
C ALA A 47 9.65 16.08 -4.56
N ALA A 48 9.80 15.14 -3.62
CA ALA A 48 9.60 13.71 -3.83
C ALA A 48 8.15 13.27 -3.59
N VAL A 49 7.41 14.01 -2.76
CA VAL A 49 6.00 13.72 -2.41
C VAL A 49 5.09 13.90 -3.61
N VAL A 50 4.16 12.97 -3.80
CA VAL A 50 3.15 12.99 -4.87
C VAL A 50 1.75 12.66 -4.35
N GLY A 51 0.75 13.04 -5.14
CA GLY A 51 -0.65 12.82 -4.81
C GLY A 51 -1.22 13.88 -3.88
N GLN A 52 -2.44 13.63 -3.40
CA GLN A 52 -3.21 14.56 -2.55
C GLN A 52 -3.57 13.95 -1.20
N THR A 53 -3.00 12.79 -0.87
CA THR A 53 -3.33 12.04 0.34
C THR A 53 -2.11 11.67 1.15
N TYR A 54 -2.29 11.57 2.46
CA TYR A 54 -1.29 11.08 3.41
C TYR A 54 -1.95 10.17 4.43
N ARG A 55 -1.14 9.35 5.10
CA ARG A 55 -1.59 8.52 6.24
C ARG A 55 -0.87 8.94 7.50
N GLU A 56 -1.48 8.69 8.64
CA GLU A 56 -0.83 8.85 9.94
C GLU A 56 -0.56 7.49 10.55
N GLN A 57 0.63 7.35 11.12
CA GLN A 57 1.01 6.20 11.93
C GLN A 57 1.15 6.65 13.39
N ALA A 58 0.43 5.98 14.28
CA ALA A 58 0.61 6.14 15.72
C ALA A 58 1.91 5.44 16.19
N ALA A 59 2.53 5.95 17.25
CA ALA A 59 3.69 5.29 17.85
C ALA A 59 3.24 4.00 18.56
N THR A 60 3.89 2.89 18.24
CA THR A 60 3.70 1.58 18.89
C THR A 60 5.00 0.80 18.71
N PRO A 61 5.86 0.67 19.74
CA PRO A 61 7.19 0.08 19.58
C PRO A 61 7.16 -1.28 18.85
N PRO A 62 8.01 -1.48 17.82
CA PRO A 62 9.14 -0.63 17.42
C PRO A 62 8.77 0.55 16.50
N CYS A 63 7.51 0.73 16.14
CA CYS A 63 7.04 1.78 15.24
C CYS A 63 7.05 3.16 15.92
N VAL A 64 7.51 4.18 15.21
CA VAL A 64 7.48 5.58 15.63
C VAL A 64 6.25 6.31 15.10
N LYS A 65 5.95 7.48 15.66
CA LYS A 65 4.91 8.35 15.10
C LYS A 65 5.40 8.94 13.78
N ALA A 66 4.63 8.81 12.70
CA ALA A 66 5.04 9.25 11.37
C ALA A 66 3.87 9.72 10.51
N ILE A 67 4.13 10.65 9.60
CA ILE A 67 3.28 10.95 8.45
C ILE A 67 3.81 10.15 7.26
N ILE A 68 2.94 9.42 6.57
CA ILE A 68 3.32 8.58 5.43
C ILE A 68 2.82 9.23 4.15
N PHE A 69 3.76 9.63 3.29
CA PHE A 69 3.49 10.16 1.96
C PHE A 69 3.77 9.12 0.87
N ASN A 70 3.09 9.25 -0.27
CA ASN A 70 3.46 8.53 -1.48
C ASN A 70 4.56 9.31 -2.20
N THR A 71 5.54 8.63 -2.78
CA THR A 71 6.62 9.24 -3.57
C THR A 71 6.60 8.76 -5.03
N LYS A 72 7.30 9.48 -5.92
CA LYS A 72 7.34 9.22 -7.37
C LYS A 72 7.86 7.82 -7.73
N ASP A 73 8.77 7.29 -6.92
CA ASP A 73 9.36 5.96 -7.06
C ASP A 73 8.44 4.83 -6.56
N GLY A 74 7.23 5.16 -6.11
CA GLY A 74 6.26 4.19 -5.60
C GLY A 74 6.57 3.69 -4.18
N GLN A 75 7.61 4.22 -3.53
CA GLN A 75 7.90 3.92 -2.13
C GLN A 75 7.04 4.78 -1.19
N GLN A 76 6.98 4.37 0.07
CA GLN A 76 6.34 5.17 1.12
C GLN A 76 7.40 5.95 1.88
N LEU A 77 7.19 7.26 2.00
CA LEU A 77 8.08 8.15 2.75
C LEU A 77 7.55 8.33 4.17
N CYS A 78 8.33 7.87 5.15
CA CYS A 78 8.12 8.16 6.57
C CYS A 78 8.66 9.56 6.88
N ALA A 79 7.77 10.48 7.25
CA ALA A 79 8.10 11.88 7.52
C ALA A 79 7.79 12.24 8.98
N ASP A 80 8.62 13.12 9.55
CA ASP A 80 8.48 13.60 10.92
C ASP A 80 7.24 14.50 11.03
N PRO A 81 6.23 14.15 11.85
CA PRO A 81 5.02 14.98 12.02
C PRO A 81 5.31 16.38 12.55
N ASP A 82 6.46 16.60 13.20
CA ASP A 82 6.81 17.88 13.80
C ASP A 82 7.58 18.81 12.84
N ALA A 83 8.09 18.28 11.72
CA ALA A 83 8.79 19.07 10.71
C ALA A 83 7.86 20.04 9.98
N GLN A 84 8.32 21.28 9.77
CA GLN A 84 7.49 22.34 9.20
C GLN A 84 6.97 22.00 7.79
N TRP A 85 7.82 21.44 6.93
CA TRP A 85 7.43 21.07 5.57
C TRP A 85 6.34 19.98 5.53
N VAL A 86 6.29 19.11 6.55
CA VAL A 86 5.26 18.09 6.70
C VAL A 86 3.93 18.74 7.07
N LYS A 87 3.94 19.67 8.03
CA LYS A 87 2.76 20.45 8.42
C LYS A 87 2.20 21.25 7.24
N ASP A 88 3.07 21.89 6.45
CA ASP A 88 2.67 22.68 5.29
C ASP A 88 2.00 21.82 4.20
N LEU A 89 2.47 20.58 4.02
CA LEU A 89 1.87 19.62 3.09
C LEU A 89 0.55 19.06 3.62
N THR A 90 0.51 18.58 4.87
CA THR A 90 -0.69 17.97 5.45
C THR A 90 -1.84 18.96 5.59
N ALA A 91 -1.55 20.26 5.72
CA ALA A 91 -2.55 21.33 5.66
C ALA A 91 -3.30 21.42 4.31
N LYS A 92 -2.72 20.90 3.22
CA LYS A 92 -3.26 20.97 1.85
C LYS A 92 -3.69 19.61 1.30
N MET A 93 -3.54 18.54 2.07
CA MET A 93 -3.78 17.16 1.65
C MET A 93 -4.86 16.51 2.49
N ARG A 94 -5.47 15.45 1.96
CA ARG A 94 -6.50 14.67 2.66
C ARG A 94 -5.86 13.51 3.41
N LYS A 95 -6.13 13.42 4.71
CA LYS A 95 -5.83 12.22 5.50
C LYS A 95 -6.68 11.04 5.03
N VAL A 96 -6.06 9.88 4.81
CA VAL A 96 -6.75 8.63 4.43
C VAL A 96 -6.39 7.47 5.33
#